data_AF-A0AAU9UU80-F1
#
_entry.id   AF-A0AAU9UU80-F1
#
_cell.length_a   1.000
_cell.length_b   1.000
_cell.length_c   1.000
_cell.angle_alpha   90.00
_cell.angle_beta   90.00
_cell.angle_gamma   90.00
#
_symmetry.space_group_name_H-M   'P 1'
#
loop_
_entity.id
_entity.type
_entity.pdbx_description
1 polymer ?
#
loop_
_entity_poly.entity_id
_entity_poly.type
_entity_poly.pdbx_seq_one_letter_code
_entity_poly.pdbx_strand_id
1 'polypeptide(L)'
;MDKPDFYYEIENIKKYEFFKQCYAAARKYLLKEKDEDIPKAKAHYRRIVIMDKLLKCIFYGCFFWWLINTDFFNNTLTKFGLLQMS
;
A
#
# COMPACT_ATOMS: atom_id res chain seq x y z
N MET A 1 15.86 49.13 13.79
CA MET A 1 14.92 48.39 12.91
C MET A 1 15.66 47.19 12.36
N ASP A 2 15.70 46.14 13.16
CA ASP A 2 16.43 44.88 12.94
C ASP A 2 15.74 44.06 11.86
N LYS A 3 16.04 44.40 10.60
CA LYS A 3 15.53 43.71 9.41
C LYS A 3 16.50 42.71 8.75
N PRO A 4 17.83 42.65 9.00
CA PRO A 4 18.69 41.72 8.25
C PRO A 4 18.64 40.27 8.78
N ASP A 5 18.26 40.04 10.04
CA ASP A 5 18.38 38.70 10.65
C ASP A 5 17.23 37.73 10.32
N PHE A 6 16.16 38.21 9.66
CA PHE A 6 15.00 37.41 9.27
C PHE A 6 14.96 37.07 7.77
N TYR A 7 16.04 37.29 7.03
CA TYR A 7 16.12 36.85 5.63
C TYR A 7 16.40 35.35 5.58
N TYR A 8 15.36 34.54 5.78
CA TYR A 8 15.45 33.12 5.49
C TYR A 8 15.61 32.95 3.97
N GLU A 9 16.67 32.26 3.54
CA GLU A 9 16.86 31.83 2.15
C GLU A 9 15.87 30.72 1.79
N ILE A 10 14.57 31.03 1.77
CA ILE A 10 13.50 30.07 1.49
C ILE A 10 13.58 29.60 0.02
N GLU A 11 14.20 30.40 -0.85
CA GLU A 11 14.24 30.17 -2.29
C GLU A 11 15.17 29.01 -2.71
N ASN A 12 16.21 28.70 -1.91
CA ASN A 12 17.13 27.59 -2.16
C ASN A 12 16.82 26.33 -1.35
N ILE A 13 15.84 26.36 -0.45
CA ILE A 13 15.48 25.18 0.34
C ILE A 13 14.77 24.18 -0.57
N LYS A 14 15.42 23.03 -0.78
CA LYS A 14 14.79 21.85 -1.39
C LYS A 14 13.60 21.44 -0.53
N LYS A 15 12.40 21.87 -0.93
CA LYS A 15 11.13 21.63 -0.21
C LYS A 15 11.00 20.19 0.27
N TYR A 16 11.39 19.23 -0.57
CA TYR A 16 11.37 17.81 -0.23
C TYR A 16 12.23 17.44 1.00
N GLU A 17 13.44 17.99 1.09
CA GLU A 17 14.37 17.75 2.19
C GLU A 17 13.82 18.33 3.50
N PHE A 18 13.26 19.54 3.43
CA PHE A 18 12.63 20.22 4.56
C PHE A 18 11.44 19.43 5.10
N PHE A 19 10.51 19.02 4.23
CA PHE A 19 9.36 18.21 4.66
C PHE A 19 9.78 16.85 5.23
N LYS A 20 10.82 16.21 4.66
CA LYS A 20 11.36 14.95 5.17
C LYS A 20 11.92 15.11 6.59
N GLN A 21 12.66 16.18 6.84
CA GLN A 21 13.22 16.48 8.16
C GLN A 21 12.13 16.85 9.18
N CYS A 22 11.17 17.69 8.79
CA CYS A 22 10.01 18.02 9.64
C CYS A 22 9.20 16.78 10.00
N TYR A 23 8.95 15.88 9.05
CA TYR A 23 8.24 14.64 9.32
C TYR A 23 9.02 13.72 10.28
N ALA A 24 10.34 13.58 10.09
CA ALA A 24 11.18 12.80 10.99
C ALA A 24 11.20 13.39 12.41
N ALA A 25 11.30 14.72 12.53
CA ALA A 25 11.25 15.42 13.81
C ALA A 25 9.87 15.30 14.47
N ALA A 26 8.77 15.48 13.73
CA ALA A 26 7.42 15.32 14.26
C ALA A 26 7.22 13.89 14.81
N ARG A 27 7.65 12.87 14.06
CA ARG A 27 7.56 11.48 14.52
C ARG A 27 8.34 11.23 15.82
N LYS A 28 9.57 11.76 15.91
CA LYS A 28 10.44 11.57 17.07
C LYS A 28 10.01 12.38 18.30
N TYR A 29 9.64 13.64 18.13
CA TYR A 29 9.42 14.58 19.23
C TYR A 29 7.95 14.77 19.59
N LEU A 30 7.05 14.79 18.59
CA LEU A 30 5.61 14.97 18.83
C LEU A 30 4.95 13.64 19.22
N LEU A 31 5.23 12.58 18.48
CA LEU A 31 4.65 11.25 18.69
C LEU A 31 5.45 10.38 19.67
N LYS A 32 6.66 10.81 20.06
CA LYS A 32 7.58 10.09 20.96
C LYS A 32 7.83 8.63 20.53
N GLU A 33 7.75 8.34 19.23
CA GLU A 33 8.11 7.02 18.72
C GLU A 33 9.61 6.80 18.92
N LYS A 34 9.98 5.69 19.54
CA LYS A 34 11.38 5.34 19.75
C LYS A 34 12.00 5.02 18.38
N ASP A 35 13.17 5.60 18.07
CA ASP A 35 13.86 5.36 16.79
C ASP A 35 14.17 3.86 16.56
N GLU A 36 14.27 3.09 17.64
CA GLU A 36 14.44 1.62 17.68
C GLU A 36 13.24 0.85 17.10
N ASP A 37 12.04 1.44 17.11
CA ASP A 37 10.82 0.78 16.61
C ASP A 37 10.63 0.93 15.11
N ILE A 38 11.35 1.83 14.43
CA ILE A 38 11.27 2.01 12.97
C ILE A 38 11.61 0.72 12.19
N PRO A 39 12.74 0.02 12.47
CA PRO A 39 13.04 -1.25 11.82
C PRO A 39 12.04 -2.35 12.21
N LYS A 40 11.54 -2.33 13.45
CA LYS A 40 10.60 -3.33 13.97
C LYS A 40 9.21 -3.19 13.34
N ALA A 41 8.71 -1.96 13.21
CA ALA A 41 7.47 -1.63 12.51
C ALA A 41 7.57 -1.98 11.02
N LYS A 42 8.73 -1.74 10.39
CA LYS A 42 8.98 -2.14 9.00
C LYS A 42 8.96 -3.66 8.80
N ALA A 43 9.52 -4.42 9.74
CA ALA A 43 9.47 -5.88 9.72
C ALA A 43 8.04 -6.41 9.94
N HIS A 44 7.29 -5.82 10.87
CA HIS A 44 5.89 -6.15 11.11
C HIS A 44 5.02 -5.86 9.89
N TYR A 45 5.18 -4.68 9.28
CA TYR A 45 4.48 -4.29 8.06
C TYR A 45 4.75 -5.27 6.90
N ARG A 46 6.01 -5.71 6.73
CA ARG A 46 6.35 -6.70 5.71
C ARG A 46 5.58 -8.01 5.88
N ARG A 47 5.41 -8.48 7.13
CA ARG A 47 4.65 -9.71 7.42
C ARG A 47 3.15 -9.53 7.10
N ILE A 48 2.58 -8.38 7.46
CA ILE A 48 1.18 -8.05 7.13
C ILE A 48 0.97 -8.05 5.61
N VAL A 49 1.87 -7.44 4.84
CA VAL A 49 1.75 -7.38 3.37
C VAL A 49 1.84 -8.78 2.73
N ILE A 50 2.67 -9.67 3.28
CA ILE A 50 2.74 -11.06 2.83
C ILE A 50 1.42 -11.79 3.13
N MET A 51 0.87 -11.61 4.33
CA MET A 51 -0.39 -12.23 4.74
C MET A 51 -1.58 -11.75 3.87
N ASP A 52 -1.64 -10.45 3.57
CA ASP A 52 -2.68 -9.87 2.71
C ASP A 52 -2.64 -10.46 1.29
N LYS A 53 -1.45 -10.67 0.73
CA LYS A 53 -1.30 -11.33 -0.57
C LYS A 53 -1.74 -12.80 -0.54
N LEU A 54 -1.39 -13.53 0.52
CA LEU A 54 -1.81 -14.91 0.69
C LEU A 54 -3.34 -15.02 0.82
N LEU A 55 -3.95 -14.16 1.63
CA LEU A 55 -5.40 -14.13 1.80
C LEU A 55 -6.12 -13.85 0.48
N LYS A 56 -5.64 -12.87 -0.30
CA LYS A 56 -6.18 -12.58 -1.63
C LYS A 56 -6.01 -13.78 -2.56
N CYS A 57 -4.85 -14.43 -2.56
CA CYS A 57 -4.59 -15.61 -3.39
C CYS A 57 -5.56 -16.76 -3.06
N ILE A 58 -5.74 -17.07 -1.77
CA ILE A 58 -6.67 -18.09 -1.31
C ILE A 58 -8.10 -17.71 -1.68
N PHE A 59 -8.48 -16.45 -1.46
CA PHE A 59 -9.82 -15.96 -1.78
C PHE A 59 -10.13 -16.09 -3.26
N TYR A 60 -9.22 -15.64 -4.14
CA TYR A 60 -9.38 -15.79 -5.59
C TYR A 60 -9.35 -17.26 -6.02
N GLY A 61 -8.51 -18.10 -5.42
CA GLY A 61 -8.47 -19.53 -5.69
C GLY A 61 -9.77 -20.24 -5.34
N CYS A 62 -10.30 -20.00 -4.13
CA CYS A 62 -11.60 -20.52 -3.70
C CYS A 62 -12.75 -19.97 -4.55
N PHE A 63 -12.73 -18.68 -4.84
CA PHE A 63 -13.74 -18.04 -5.68
C PHE A 63 -13.74 -18.65 -7.08
N PHE A 64 -12.56 -18.82 -7.69
CA PHE A 64 -12.42 -19.39 -9.03
C PHE A 64 -12.81 -20.87 -9.07
N TRP A 65 -12.43 -21.65 -8.05
CA TRP A 65 -12.86 -23.05 -7.93
C TRP A 65 -14.38 -23.17 -7.76
N TRP A 66 -14.98 -22.34 -6.91
CA TRP A 66 -16.43 -22.27 -6.76
C TRP A 66 -17.12 -21.89 -8.06
N LEU A 67 -16.55 -20.94 -8.81
CA LEU A 67 -17.07 -20.47 -10.09
C LEU A 67 -17.08 -21.59 -11.14
N ILE A 68 -16.01 -22.38 -11.24
CA ILE A 68 -15.94 -23.55 -12.13
C ILE A 68 -16.88 -24.67 -11.68
N ASN A 69 -16.95 -24.93 -10.37
CA ASN A 69 -17.76 -26.01 -9.82
C ASN A 69 -19.27 -25.70 -9.88
N THR A 70 -19.66 -24.43 -10.02
CA THR A 70 -21.06 -24.06 -10.15
C THR A 70 -21.57 -24.43 -11.55
N ASP A 71 -22.62 -25.25 -11.63
CA ASP A 71 -23.26 -25.70 -12.88
C ASP A 71 -23.64 -24.56 -13.85
N PHE A 72 -23.82 -23.36 -13.31
CA PHE A 72 -24.05 -22.15 -14.08
C PHE A 72 -22.95 -21.88 -15.12
N PHE A 73 -21.68 -22.07 -14.75
CA PHE A 73 -20.57 -21.81 -15.67
C PHE A 73 -20.43 -22.91 -16.71
N ASN A 74 -20.58 -24.19 -16.32
CA ASN A 74 -20.61 -25.31 -17.27
C ASN A 74 -21.72 -25.14 -18.32
N ASN A 75 -22.92 -24.75 -17.90
CA ASN A 75 -24.04 -24.49 -18.82
C ASN A 75 -23.79 -23.28 -19.72
N THR A 76 -23.19 -22.20 -19.19
CA THR A 76 -22.88 -20.99 -19.98
C THR A 76 -21.77 -21.24 -21.00
N LEU A 77 -20.73 -22.00 -20.62
CA LEU A 77 -19.59 -22.34 -21.48
C LEU A 77 -20.01 -23.31 -22.60
N THR A 78 -20.88 -24.27 -22.29
CA THR A 78 -21.49 -25.17 -23.29
C THR A 78 -22.38 -24.39 -24.27
N LYS A 79 -23.19 -23.43 -23.78
CA LYS A 79 -24.00 -22.55 -24.64
C LYS A 79 -23.15 -21.64 -25.54
N PHE A 80 -22.05 -21.11 -25.02
CA PHE A 80 -21.14 -20.27 -25.80
C PHE A 80 -20.38 -21.08 -26.87
N GLY A 81 -19.96 -22.31 -26.55
CA GLY A 81 -19.33 -23.22 -27.51
C GLY A 81 -20.25 -23.66 -28.64
N LEU A 82 -21.54 -23.88 -28.37
CA LEU A 82 -22.53 -24.20 -29.40
C LEU A 82 -22.81 -23.03 -30.35
N LEU A 83 -22.71 -21.78 -29.88
CA LEU A 83 -22.97 -20.57 -30.68
C LEU A 83 -21.83 -20.25 -31.67
N GLN A 84 -20.63 -20.79 -31.44
CA GLN A 84 -19.48 -20.68 -32.37
C GLN A 84 -19.53 -21.70 -33.51
N MET A 85 -20.41 -22.71 -33.45
CA MET A 85 -20.46 -23.82 -34.39
C MET A 85 -21.73 -23.85 -35.27
N SER A 86 -22.64 -22.88 -35.06
CA SER A 86 -23.79 -22.55 -35.92
C SER A 86 -23.50 -21.31 -36.77
#